data_AF-A0A1G0SJA5-F1
#
_entry.id   AF-A0A1G0SJA5-F1
#
_cell.length_a   1.000
_cell.length_b   1.000
_cell.length_c   1.000
_cell.angle_alpha   90.00
_cell.angle_beta   90.00
_cell.angle_gamma   90.00
#
_symmetry.space_group_name_H-M   'P 1'
#
loop_
_entity.id
_entity.type
_entity.pdbx_description
1 polymer ?
#
loop_
_entity_poly.entity_id
_entity_poly.type
_entity_poly.pdbx_seq_one_letter_code
_entity_poly.pdbx_strand_id
1 'polypeptide(L)'
;MSPEPTILVIDDESSIRRLLELTLESNRYRVRSAVNGRDGIAMAGTERPDLIILDLGLPDMDGQQVLRNIRDQFRTPVIILSVRTAESEIISCLDAGADDYLVKPFRTGELLARIRTALRRETGLPPGEMFTCGNVSIDLTARVVKKKDEIVHLTSTEYSLLSLFVRNSGRVLTHAYILESVWGPTFAGETQYTRVYVGQLRKKIEDDPSTPRLILTESGIGYRLSGEEE
;
A
#
# COMPACT_ATOMS: atom_id res chain seq x y z
N MET A 1 -23.98 8.36 -11.31
CA MET A 1 -23.37 7.39 -10.40
C MET A 1 -22.08 6.93 -11.03
N SER A 2 -20.94 7.10 -10.36
CA SER A 2 -19.70 6.46 -10.82
C SER A 2 -19.89 4.93 -10.77
N PRO A 3 -19.37 4.17 -11.74
CA PRO A 3 -19.47 2.72 -11.72
C PRO A 3 -18.82 2.15 -10.45
N GLU A 4 -19.42 1.09 -9.89
CA GLU A 4 -18.85 0.37 -8.74
C GLU A 4 -17.49 -0.24 -9.13
N PRO A 5 -16.42 -0.04 -8.31
CA PRO A 5 -15.10 -0.59 -8.63
C PRO A 5 -15.15 -2.10 -8.74
N THR A 6 -14.45 -2.65 -9.73
CA THR A 6 -14.37 -4.08 -9.97
C THR A 6 -13.12 -4.66 -9.33
N ILE A 7 -13.29 -5.67 -8.49
CA ILE A 7 -12.19 -6.37 -7.82
C ILE A 7 -12.10 -7.79 -8.38
N LEU A 8 -10.92 -8.16 -8.88
CA LEU A 8 -10.60 -9.53 -9.28
C LEU A 8 -9.90 -10.26 -8.12
N VAL A 9 -10.48 -11.37 -7.67
CA VAL A 9 -9.92 -12.25 -6.65
C VAL A 9 -9.32 -13.48 -7.33
N ILE A 10 -8.03 -13.72 -7.11
CA ILE A 10 -7.30 -14.89 -7.63
C ILE A 10 -6.84 -15.70 -6.42
N ASP A 11 -7.56 -16.77 -6.11
CA ASP A 11 -7.32 -17.62 -4.94
C ASP A 11 -7.91 -19.01 -5.23
N ASP A 12 -7.24 -20.11 -4.90
CA ASP A 12 -7.71 -21.47 -5.19
C ASP A 12 -8.65 -22.03 -4.09
N GLU A 13 -8.62 -21.45 -2.89
CA GLU A 13 -9.47 -21.83 -1.76
C GLU A 13 -10.90 -21.28 -1.92
N SER A 14 -11.86 -22.18 -2.15
CA SER A 14 -13.28 -21.81 -2.36
C SER A 14 -13.90 -21.10 -1.17
N SER A 15 -13.51 -21.46 0.05
CA SER A 15 -13.94 -20.82 1.30
C SER A 15 -13.49 -19.36 1.38
N ILE A 16 -12.22 -19.08 1.05
CA ILE A 16 -11.67 -17.73 1.05
C ILE A 16 -12.33 -16.88 -0.05
N ARG A 17 -12.44 -17.40 -1.27
CA ARG A 17 -13.17 -16.71 -2.35
C ARG A 17 -14.59 -16.35 -1.94
N ARG A 18 -15.33 -17.29 -1.32
CA ARG A 18 -16.71 -17.05 -0.89
C ARG A 18 -16.80 -15.99 0.21
N LEU A 19 -15.87 -16.01 1.17
CA LEU A 19 -15.77 -14.98 2.20
C LEU A 19 -15.51 -13.60 1.58
N LEU A 20 -14.55 -13.52 0.65
CA LEU A 20 -14.20 -12.28 -0.04
C LEU A 20 -15.35 -11.75 -0.88
N GLU A 21 -16.01 -12.61 -1.66
CA GLU A 21 -17.18 -12.26 -2.47
C GLU A 21 -18.28 -11.60 -1.63
N LEU A 22 -18.76 -12.28 -0.58
CA LEU A 22 -19.79 -11.75 0.33
C LEU A 22 -19.38 -10.43 1.00
N THR A 23 -18.12 -10.36 1.43
CA THR A 23 -17.57 -9.17 2.09
C THR A 23 -17.50 -7.98 1.15
N LEU A 24 -17.01 -8.18 -0.07
CA LEU A 24 -16.78 -7.09 -1.02
C LEU A 24 -18.09 -6.63 -1.67
N GLU A 25 -19.00 -7.56 -2.00
CA GLU A 25 -20.33 -7.22 -2.54
C GLU A 25 -21.17 -6.41 -1.53
N SER A 26 -21.14 -6.78 -0.25
CA SER A 26 -21.83 -6.01 0.80
C SER A 26 -21.24 -4.60 1.00
N ASN A 27 -20.02 -4.36 0.53
CA ASN A 27 -19.37 -3.05 0.50
C ASN A 27 -19.41 -2.37 -0.88
N ARG A 28 -20.32 -2.80 -1.77
CA ARG A 28 -20.58 -2.21 -3.10
C ARG A 28 -19.40 -2.28 -4.07
N TYR A 29 -18.64 -3.37 -4.01
CA TYR A 29 -17.67 -3.73 -5.04
C TYR A 29 -18.23 -4.81 -5.95
N ARG A 30 -17.96 -4.72 -7.26
CA ARG A 30 -18.24 -5.81 -8.19
C ARG A 30 -17.12 -6.83 -8.13
N VAL A 31 -17.44 -8.10 -7.86
CA VAL A 31 -16.42 -9.14 -7.71
C VAL A 31 -16.33 -10.03 -8.96
N ARG A 32 -15.10 -10.34 -9.35
CA ARG A 32 -14.75 -11.40 -10.30
C ARG A 32 -13.77 -12.34 -9.62
N SER A 33 -13.83 -13.62 -9.96
CA SER A 33 -12.97 -14.61 -9.31
C SER A 33 -12.33 -15.58 -10.30
N ALA A 34 -11.05 -15.86 -10.09
CA ALA A 34 -10.32 -16.93 -10.76
C ALA A 34 -9.78 -17.91 -9.71
N VAL A 35 -9.68 -19.19 -10.08
CA VAL A 35 -9.24 -20.27 -9.18
C VAL A 35 -7.79 -20.69 -9.39
N ASN A 36 -7.12 -20.07 -10.37
CA ASN A 36 -5.74 -20.37 -10.75
C ASN A 36 -5.10 -19.14 -11.40
N GLY A 37 -3.77 -19.16 -11.55
CA GLY A 37 -2.99 -18.03 -12.06
C GLY A 37 -3.27 -17.72 -13.52
N ARG A 38 -3.37 -18.72 -14.39
CA ARG A 38 -3.63 -18.51 -15.83
C ARG A 38 -4.95 -17.79 -16.08
N ASP A 39 -6.03 -18.26 -15.45
CA ASP A 39 -7.35 -17.66 -15.57
C ASP A 39 -7.33 -16.24 -14.96
N GLY A 40 -6.64 -16.06 -13.84
CA GLY A 40 -6.47 -14.75 -13.22
C GLY A 40 -5.79 -13.72 -14.13
N ILE A 41 -4.69 -14.11 -14.81
CA ILE A 41 -3.99 -13.25 -15.78
C ILE A 41 -4.90 -12.92 -16.97
N ALA A 42 -5.61 -13.91 -17.51
CA ALA A 42 -6.54 -13.69 -18.63
C ALA A 42 -7.68 -12.74 -18.24
N MET A 43 -8.29 -12.95 -17.07
CA MET A 43 -9.37 -12.12 -16.55
C MET A 43 -8.90 -10.69 -16.24
N ALA A 44 -7.66 -10.49 -15.78
CA ALA A 44 -7.11 -9.15 -15.58
C ALA A 44 -7.13 -8.34 -16.88
N GLY A 45 -6.83 -8.97 -18.02
CA GLY A 45 -6.88 -8.33 -19.34
C GLY A 45 -8.29 -8.08 -19.88
N THR A 46 -9.21 -9.03 -19.70
CA THR A 46 -10.57 -8.94 -20.26
C THR A 46 -11.51 -8.10 -19.41
N GLU A 47 -11.50 -8.27 -18.09
CA GLU A 47 -12.40 -7.57 -17.17
C GLU A 47 -11.89 -6.17 -16.80
N ARG A 48 -10.58 -5.91 -16.96
CA ARG A 48 -9.91 -4.67 -16.57
C ARG A 48 -10.30 -4.21 -15.15
N PRO A 49 -10.01 -5.01 -14.13
CA PRO A 49 -10.40 -4.70 -12.76
C PRO A 49 -9.71 -3.42 -12.26
N ASP A 50 -10.35 -2.73 -11.33
CA ASP A 50 -9.80 -1.57 -10.62
C ASP A 50 -8.82 -2.01 -9.52
N LEU A 51 -8.90 -3.25 -9.02
CA LEU A 51 -7.98 -3.85 -8.07
C LEU A 51 -7.93 -5.37 -8.21
N ILE A 52 -6.77 -5.97 -7.92
CA ILE A 52 -6.57 -7.42 -7.88
C ILE A 52 -6.19 -7.84 -6.46
N ILE A 53 -6.88 -8.85 -5.93
CA ILE A 53 -6.47 -9.58 -4.72
C ILE A 53 -5.86 -10.89 -5.20
N LEU A 54 -4.61 -11.14 -4.85
CA LEU A 54 -3.83 -12.27 -5.35
C LEU A 54 -3.33 -13.15 -4.21
N ASP A 55 -3.68 -14.43 -4.24
CA ASP A 55 -3.05 -15.45 -3.42
C ASP A 55 -1.75 -15.96 -4.05
N LEU A 56 -0.76 -16.31 -3.21
CA LEU A 56 0.53 -16.83 -3.65
C LEU A 56 0.60 -18.36 -3.75
N GLY A 57 -0.39 -19.07 -3.18
CA GLY A 57 -0.49 -20.52 -3.09
C GLY A 57 -1.27 -21.16 -4.24
N LEU A 58 -1.20 -20.60 -5.45
CA LEU A 58 -1.99 -21.09 -6.58
C LEU A 58 -1.48 -22.46 -7.10
N PRO A 59 -2.39 -23.32 -7.59
CA PRO A 59 -2.07 -24.71 -7.92
C PRO A 59 -1.28 -24.88 -9.24
N ASP A 60 -1.34 -23.93 -10.15
CA ASP A 60 -0.81 -24.02 -11.51
C ASP A 60 0.51 -23.25 -11.73
N MET A 61 0.76 -22.21 -10.92
CA MET A 61 2.02 -21.46 -10.91
C MET A 61 2.20 -20.68 -9.61
N ASP A 62 3.43 -20.28 -9.28
CA ASP A 62 3.67 -19.41 -8.13
C ASP A 62 3.02 -18.02 -8.33
N GLY A 63 2.29 -17.51 -7.34
CA GLY A 63 1.64 -16.21 -7.44
C GLY A 63 2.60 -15.04 -7.62
N GLN A 64 3.87 -15.14 -7.26
CA GLN A 64 4.86 -14.12 -7.63
C GLN A 64 5.07 -14.05 -9.15
N GLN A 65 4.96 -15.18 -9.85
CA GLN A 65 4.99 -15.18 -11.30
C GLN A 65 3.73 -14.53 -11.88
N VAL A 66 2.57 -14.73 -11.27
CA VAL A 66 1.32 -14.04 -11.63
C VAL A 66 1.48 -12.53 -11.46
N LEU A 67 2.00 -12.07 -10.32
CA LEU A 67 2.27 -10.66 -10.06
C LEU A 67 3.16 -10.03 -11.15
N ARG A 68 4.29 -10.68 -11.50
CA ARG A 68 5.19 -10.19 -12.55
C ARG A 68 4.47 -10.06 -13.90
N ASN A 69 3.73 -11.08 -14.32
CA ASN A 69 2.96 -11.03 -15.57
C ASN A 69 1.93 -9.89 -15.58
N ILE A 70 1.22 -9.70 -14.47
CA ILE A 70 0.28 -8.58 -14.33
C ILE A 70 1.03 -7.25 -14.44
N ARG A 71 2.20 -7.10 -13.81
CA ARG A 71 2.99 -5.86 -13.80
C ARG A 71 3.63 -5.51 -15.13
N ASP A 72 3.98 -6.50 -15.94
CA ASP A 72 4.52 -6.30 -17.28
C ASP A 72 3.48 -5.67 -18.23
N GLN A 73 2.19 -5.90 -17.98
CA GLN A 73 1.10 -5.52 -18.88
C GLN A 73 0.16 -4.45 -18.29
N PHE A 74 0.02 -4.39 -16.96
CA PHE A 74 -1.01 -3.62 -16.28
C PHE A 74 -0.45 -2.89 -15.05
N ARG A 75 -1.06 -1.73 -14.76
CA ARG A 75 -0.78 -0.92 -13.57
C ARG A 75 -1.86 -1.06 -12.49
N THR A 76 -2.80 -1.99 -12.66
CA THR A 76 -3.89 -2.23 -11.70
C THR A 76 -3.33 -2.54 -10.32
N PRO A 77 -3.76 -1.87 -9.24
CA PRO A 77 -3.31 -2.17 -7.89
C PRO A 77 -3.45 -3.66 -7.53
N VAL A 78 -2.43 -4.25 -6.90
CA VAL A 78 -2.41 -5.65 -6.47
C VAL A 78 -2.17 -5.71 -4.97
N ILE A 79 -3.13 -6.29 -4.24
CA ILE A 79 -2.97 -6.65 -2.83
C ILE A 79 -2.71 -8.16 -2.77
N ILE A 80 -1.61 -8.55 -2.13
CA ILE A 80 -1.33 -9.95 -1.88
C ILE A 80 -2.02 -10.41 -0.61
N LEU A 81 -2.60 -11.60 -0.67
CA LEU A 81 -3.22 -12.29 0.44
C LEU A 81 -2.53 -13.65 0.60
N SER A 82 -1.82 -13.94 1.68
CA SER A 82 -1.08 -15.20 1.76
C SER A 82 -0.85 -15.72 3.17
N VAL A 83 -0.71 -17.04 3.32
CA VAL A 83 -0.23 -17.67 4.56
C VAL A 83 1.28 -17.52 4.77
N ARG A 84 2.03 -17.09 3.74
CA ARG A 84 3.48 -16.93 3.83
C ARG A 84 3.81 -15.69 4.66
N THR A 85 4.62 -15.86 5.71
CA THR A 85 4.93 -14.78 6.69
C THR A 85 6.41 -14.40 6.71
N ALA A 86 7.23 -15.02 5.87
CA ALA A 86 8.66 -14.71 5.82
C ALA A 86 8.87 -13.28 5.31
N GLU A 87 9.56 -12.46 6.09
CA GLU A 87 9.83 -11.05 5.75
C GLU A 87 10.46 -10.91 4.36
N SER A 88 11.42 -11.78 4.03
CA SER A 88 12.08 -11.79 2.71
C SER A 88 11.11 -12.01 1.55
N GLU A 89 10.07 -12.81 1.75
CA GLU A 89 9.06 -13.06 0.71
C GLU A 89 8.09 -11.89 0.59
N ILE A 90 7.68 -11.29 1.71
CA ILE A 90 6.83 -10.10 1.72
C ILE A 90 7.54 -8.95 1.01
N ILE A 91 8.80 -8.69 1.37
CA ILE A 91 9.66 -7.66 0.76
C ILE A 91 9.79 -7.93 -0.74
N SER A 92 10.14 -9.16 -1.13
CA SER A 92 10.27 -9.53 -2.55
C SER A 92 9.00 -9.27 -3.36
N CYS A 93 7.83 -9.44 -2.75
CA CYS A 93 6.55 -9.21 -3.43
C CYS A 93 6.25 -7.72 -3.58
N LEU A 94 6.48 -6.91 -2.53
CA LEU A 94 6.29 -5.47 -2.57
C LEU A 94 7.26 -4.82 -3.56
N ASP A 95 8.53 -5.24 -3.56
CA ASP A 95 9.54 -4.77 -4.51
C ASP A 95 9.24 -5.22 -5.95
N ALA A 96 8.60 -6.39 -6.14
CA ALA A 96 8.07 -6.83 -7.44
C ALA A 96 6.81 -6.07 -7.88
N GLY A 97 6.36 -5.09 -7.09
CA GLY A 97 5.30 -4.15 -7.44
C GLY A 97 3.96 -4.43 -6.80
N ALA A 98 3.83 -5.34 -5.82
CA ALA A 98 2.59 -5.41 -5.04
C ALA A 98 2.38 -4.09 -4.29
N ASP A 99 1.15 -3.58 -4.27
CA ASP A 99 0.80 -2.33 -3.58
C ASP A 99 0.65 -2.55 -2.08
N ASP A 100 0.29 -3.79 -1.69
CA ASP A 100 0.17 -4.18 -0.30
C ASP A 100 0.27 -5.69 -0.11
N TYR A 101 0.50 -6.12 1.13
CA TYR A 101 0.59 -7.52 1.54
C TYR A 101 -0.18 -7.74 2.83
N LEU A 102 -1.05 -8.76 2.86
CA LEU A 102 -1.86 -9.13 4.00
C LEU A 102 -1.73 -10.63 4.30
N VAL A 103 -1.35 -10.94 5.54
CA VAL A 103 -1.15 -12.31 6.00
C VAL A 103 -2.49 -12.95 6.39
N LYS A 104 -2.71 -14.21 5.99
CA LYS A 104 -3.82 -15.07 6.43
C LYS A 104 -3.51 -15.66 7.83
N PRO A 105 -4.45 -15.65 8.80
CA PRO A 105 -5.81 -15.09 8.74
C PRO A 105 -5.82 -13.57 8.96
N PHE A 106 -6.76 -12.88 8.29
CA PHE A 106 -6.90 -11.42 8.32
C PHE A 106 -8.29 -10.98 8.80
N ARG A 107 -8.39 -9.73 9.26
CA ARG A 107 -9.67 -9.13 9.66
C ARG A 107 -10.32 -8.44 8.48
N THR A 108 -11.63 -8.61 8.30
CA THR A 108 -12.41 -7.95 7.24
C THR A 108 -12.20 -6.43 7.18
N GLY A 109 -12.23 -5.76 8.34
CA GLY A 109 -12.02 -4.31 8.41
C GLY A 109 -10.64 -3.88 7.91
N GLU A 110 -9.60 -4.68 8.17
CA GLU A 110 -8.25 -4.41 7.70
C GLU A 110 -8.14 -4.54 6.18
N LEU A 111 -8.67 -5.62 5.61
CA LEU A 111 -8.69 -5.80 4.15
C LEU A 111 -9.44 -4.65 3.46
N LEU A 112 -10.62 -4.29 3.96
CA LEU A 112 -11.41 -3.20 3.39
C LEU A 112 -10.67 -1.85 3.46
N ALA A 113 -9.92 -1.58 4.54
CA ALA A 113 -9.09 -0.40 4.63
C ALA A 113 -7.99 -0.38 3.56
N ARG A 114 -7.30 -1.51 3.37
CA ARG A 114 -6.24 -1.65 2.34
C ARG A 114 -6.79 -1.51 0.92
N ILE A 115 -7.99 -2.06 0.65
CA ILE A 115 -8.68 -1.91 -0.63
C ILE A 115 -9.03 -0.44 -0.90
N ARG A 116 -9.62 0.27 0.07
CA ARG A 116 -9.92 1.71 -0.08
C ARG A 116 -8.66 2.51 -0.38
N THR A 117 -7.58 2.24 0.34
CA THR A 117 -6.26 2.85 0.11
C THR A 117 -5.73 2.57 -1.30
N ALA A 118 -5.78 1.33 -1.76
CA ALA A 118 -5.24 0.94 -3.06
C ALA A 118 -6.07 1.50 -4.23
N LEU A 119 -7.40 1.58 -4.08
CA LEU A 119 -8.33 2.14 -5.06
C LEU A 119 -8.35 3.67 -5.12
N ARG A 120 -7.80 4.34 -4.10
CA ARG A 120 -7.61 5.79 -4.11
C ARG A 120 -6.61 6.10 -5.22
N ARG A 121 -7.15 6.45 -6.39
CA ARG A 121 -6.37 6.75 -7.60
C ARG A 121 -5.29 7.77 -7.26
N GLU A 122 -4.14 7.63 -7.92
CA GLU A 122 -3.13 8.71 -8.07
C GLU A 122 -3.70 9.88 -8.90
N THR A 123 -4.91 10.35 -8.63
CA THR A 123 -5.18 11.76 -8.80
C THR A 123 -4.32 12.42 -7.74
N GLY A 124 -3.05 12.69 -8.09
CA GLY A 124 -2.17 13.51 -7.28
C GLY A 124 -3.01 14.68 -6.79
N LEU A 125 -3.00 14.91 -5.47
CA LEU A 125 -3.80 15.92 -4.79
C LEU A 125 -4.05 17.09 -5.74
N PRO A 126 -5.30 17.33 -6.20
CA PRO A 126 -5.61 18.50 -7.00
C PRO A 126 -4.87 19.72 -6.44
N PRO A 127 -4.32 20.61 -7.30
CA PRO A 127 -3.53 21.74 -6.83
C PRO A 127 -4.26 22.52 -5.74
N GLY A 128 -3.65 22.61 -4.54
CA GLY A 128 -4.23 23.25 -3.37
C GLY A 128 -4.97 22.32 -2.39
N GLU A 129 -5.06 21.01 -2.67
CA GLU A 129 -5.61 20.04 -1.73
C GLU A 129 -4.55 19.64 -0.70
N MET A 130 -4.89 19.87 0.57
CA MET A 130 -4.02 19.64 1.72
C MET A 130 -4.24 18.20 2.19
N PHE A 131 -3.17 17.41 2.25
CA PHE A 131 -3.25 16.09 2.87
C PHE A 131 -3.36 16.24 4.38
N THR A 132 -4.31 15.55 5.00
CA THR A 132 -4.52 15.62 6.46
C THR A 132 -4.52 14.25 7.08
N CYS A 133 -3.67 14.04 8.08
CA CYS A 133 -3.65 12.79 8.84
C CYS A 133 -3.47 13.11 10.32
N GLY A 134 -4.53 12.82 11.10
CA GLY A 134 -4.63 13.26 12.49
C GLY A 134 -4.44 14.78 12.62
N ASN A 135 -3.50 15.18 13.47
CA ASN A 135 -3.21 16.60 13.73
C ASN A 135 -2.21 17.22 12.74
N VAL A 136 -1.80 16.49 11.69
CA VAL A 136 -0.78 16.93 10.73
C VAL A 136 -1.42 17.21 9.39
N SER A 137 -1.08 18.37 8.83
CA SER A 137 -1.54 18.80 7.52
C SER A 137 -0.36 19.18 6.63
N ILE A 138 -0.43 18.79 5.35
CA ILE A 138 0.67 18.91 4.41
C ILE A 138 0.14 19.48 3.10
N ASP A 139 0.63 20.66 2.75
CA ASP A 139 0.43 21.24 1.42
C ASP A 139 1.66 20.90 0.57
N LEU A 140 1.51 19.92 -0.32
CA LEU A 140 2.60 19.48 -1.21
C LEU A 140 2.98 20.54 -2.25
N THR A 141 2.08 21.47 -2.58
CA THR A 141 2.30 22.51 -3.59
C THR A 141 3.05 23.69 -2.97
N ALA A 142 2.58 24.18 -1.81
CA ALA A 142 3.25 25.24 -1.06
C ALA A 142 4.49 24.74 -0.29
N ARG A 143 4.67 23.41 -0.19
CA ARG A 143 5.71 22.75 0.63
C ARG A 143 5.64 23.16 2.10
N VAL A 144 4.41 23.29 2.62
CA VAL A 144 4.15 23.68 4.01
C VAL A 144 3.63 22.48 4.78
N VAL A 145 4.20 22.25 5.97
CA VAL A 145 3.75 21.22 6.91
C VAL A 145 3.31 21.91 8.18
N LYS A 146 2.13 21.56 8.69
CA LYS A 146 1.65 22.04 9.98
C LYS A 146 1.28 20.88 10.90
N LYS A 147 1.46 21.09 12.20
CA LYS A 147 0.95 20.21 13.26
C LYS A 147 0.13 21.07 14.22
N LYS A 148 -1.15 20.74 14.42
CA LYS A 148 -2.10 21.55 15.23
C LYS A 148 -2.08 23.03 14.81
N ASP A 149 -2.16 23.26 13.49
CA ASP A 149 -2.10 24.57 12.83
C ASP A 149 -0.78 25.37 12.94
N GLU A 150 0.23 24.87 13.66
CA GLU A 150 1.55 25.48 13.74
C GLU A 150 2.51 24.95 12.67
N ILE A 151 3.30 25.83 12.06
CA ILE A 151 4.27 25.45 11.02
C ILE A 151 5.39 24.59 11.62
N VAL A 152 5.63 23.43 11.01
CA VAL A 152 6.72 22.52 11.36
C VAL A 152 7.83 22.65 10.32
N HIS A 153 9.03 23.07 10.75
CA HIS A 153 10.18 23.16 9.86
C HIS A 153 10.85 21.80 9.63
N LEU A 154 10.83 21.37 8.37
CA LEU A 154 11.52 20.18 7.88
C LEU A 154 12.74 20.57 7.03
N THR A 155 13.80 19.77 7.14
CA THR A 155 14.92 19.77 6.19
C THR A 155 14.47 19.24 4.84
N SER A 156 15.27 19.43 3.80
CA SER A 156 14.98 18.90 2.45
C SER A 156 14.72 17.39 2.47
N THR A 157 15.58 16.64 3.17
CA THR A 157 15.47 15.18 3.27
C THR A 157 14.23 14.74 4.04
N GLU A 158 13.93 15.37 5.19
CA GLU A 158 12.73 15.06 5.97
C GLU A 158 11.45 15.37 5.16
N TYR A 159 11.45 16.48 4.42
CA TYR A 159 10.32 16.85 3.56
C TYR A 159 10.14 15.84 2.41
N SER A 160 11.23 15.44 1.75
CA SER A 160 11.18 14.44 0.68
C SER A 160 10.66 13.09 1.20
N LEU A 161 11.12 12.67 2.38
CA LEU A 161 10.64 11.45 3.04
C LEU A 161 9.15 11.54 3.37
N LEU A 162 8.70 12.64 3.98
CA LEU A 162 7.28 12.85 4.28
C LEU A 162 6.43 12.90 3.01
N SER A 163 6.91 13.57 1.96
CA SER A 163 6.22 13.64 0.66
C SER A 163 6.06 12.27 0.02
N LEU A 164 7.09 11.42 0.11
CA LEU A 164 7.01 10.04 -0.35
C LEU A 164 5.92 9.26 0.40
N PHE A 165 5.87 9.40 1.71
CA PHE A 165 4.84 8.77 2.54
C PHE A 165 3.43 9.27 2.22
N VAL A 166 3.24 10.57 2.03
CA VAL A 166 1.93 11.15 1.65
C VAL A 166 1.45 10.62 0.31
N ARG A 167 2.34 10.58 -0.69
CA ARG A 167 2.03 10.08 -2.03
C ARG A 167 1.65 8.59 -2.03
N ASN A 168 2.17 7.84 -1.07
CA ASN A 168 1.90 6.42 -0.88
C ASN A 168 1.11 6.16 0.42
N SER A 169 0.25 7.11 0.82
CA SER A 169 -0.52 7.02 2.05
C SER A 169 -1.26 5.70 2.14
N GLY A 170 -1.15 5.02 3.28
CA GLY A 170 -1.74 3.71 3.55
C GLY A 170 -1.02 2.50 2.92
N ARG A 171 -0.05 2.69 2.01
CA ARG A 171 0.74 1.59 1.43
C ARG A 171 1.97 1.29 2.28
N VAL A 172 2.40 0.02 2.29
CA VAL A 172 3.68 -0.37 2.88
C VAL A 172 4.80 -0.01 1.94
N LEU A 173 5.76 0.76 2.42
CA LEU A 173 6.99 1.06 1.71
C LEU A 173 8.14 0.27 2.33
N THR A 174 8.82 -0.55 1.50
CA THR A 174 9.99 -1.32 1.95
C THR A 174 11.15 -0.40 2.29
N HIS A 175 12.06 -0.85 3.16
CA HIS A 175 13.27 -0.09 3.46
C HIS A 175 14.06 0.28 2.19
N ALA A 176 14.21 -0.67 1.26
CA ALA A 176 14.92 -0.47 0.00
C ALA A 176 14.24 0.58 -0.88
N TYR A 177 12.92 0.49 -1.05
CA TYR A 177 12.15 1.44 -1.85
C TYR A 177 12.24 2.88 -1.30
N ILE A 178 12.16 3.04 0.02
CA ILE A 178 12.30 4.36 0.66
C ILE A 178 13.71 4.93 0.41
N LEU A 179 14.74 4.10 0.57
CA LEU A 179 16.13 4.50 0.38
C LEU A 179 16.38 4.97 -1.07
N GLU A 180 15.95 4.15 -2.03
CA GLU A 180 16.10 4.47 -3.44
C GLU A 180 15.32 5.72 -3.84
N SER A 181 14.10 5.90 -3.32
CA SER A 181 13.25 7.03 -3.68
C SER A 181 13.73 8.37 -3.11
N VAL A 182 14.36 8.38 -1.93
CA VAL A 182 14.77 9.62 -1.25
C VAL A 182 16.25 9.95 -1.48
N TRP A 183 17.12 8.94 -1.55
CA TRP A 183 18.57 9.11 -1.66
C TRP A 183 19.19 8.53 -2.94
N GLY A 184 18.45 7.70 -3.68
CA GLY A 184 18.92 7.06 -4.91
C GLY A 184 19.46 5.63 -4.73
N PRO A 185 19.71 4.91 -5.84
CA PRO A 185 19.97 3.47 -5.84
C PRO A 185 21.27 3.06 -5.12
N THR A 186 22.22 3.98 -4.91
CA THR A 186 23.47 3.70 -4.19
C THR A 186 23.27 3.44 -2.70
N PHE A 187 22.11 3.80 -2.13
CA PHE A 187 21.84 3.74 -0.69
C PHE A 187 20.97 2.55 -0.26
N ALA A 188 20.53 1.69 -1.19
CA ALA A 188 19.54 0.63 -0.92
C ALA A 188 19.92 -0.36 0.21
N GLY A 189 21.21 -0.52 0.51
CA GLY A 189 21.70 -1.39 1.60
C GLY A 189 21.74 -0.75 2.99
N GLU A 190 21.57 0.57 3.11
CA GLU A 190 21.80 1.32 4.35
C GLU A 190 20.53 1.51 5.19
N THR A 191 19.84 0.42 5.54
CA THR A 191 18.53 0.42 6.25
C THR A 191 18.51 1.23 7.56
N GLN A 192 19.66 1.42 8.20
CA GLN A 192 19.81 2.27 9.39
C GLN A 192 19.50 3.75 9.10
N TYR A 193 19.77 4.24 7.88
CA TYR A 193 19.47 5.62 7.51
C TYR A 193 17.97 5.88 7.53
N THR A 194 17.18 4.98 6.96
CA THR A 194 15.71 5.08 6.99
C THR A 194 15.21 5.20 8.43
N ARG A 195 15.74 4.40 9.35
CA ARG A 195 15.35 4.41 10.78
C ARG A 195 15.67 5.74 11.44
N VAL A 196 16.85 6.30 11.19
CA VAL A 196 17.27 7.59 11.75
C VAL A 196 16.35 8.71 11.28
N TYR A 197 16.11 8.82 9.96
CA TYR A 197 15.29 9.89 9.40
C TYR A 197 13.80 9.75 9.73
N VAL A 198 13.26 8.52 9.79
CA VAL A 198 11.90 8.29 10.30
C VAL A 198 11.81 8.70 11.78
N GLY A 199 12.81 8.37 12.60
CA GLY A 199 12.86 8.79 14.00
C GLY A 199 12.90 10.31 14.16
N GLN A 200 13.68 11.02 13.34
CA GLN A 200 13.71 12.49 13.31
C GLN A 200 12.37 13.07 12.88
N LEU A 201 11.77 12.52 11.83
CA LEU A 201 10.48 12.97 11.32
C LEU A 201 9.37 12.78 12.36
N ARG A 202 9.30 11.60 13.02
CA ARG A 202 8.34 11.32 14.11
C ARG A 202 8.45 12.33 15.25
N LYS A 203 9.67 12.70 15.67
CA LYS A 203 9.88 13.75 16.70
C LYS A 203 9.24 15.10 16.35
N LYS A 204 9.06 15.39 15.06
CA LYS A 204 8.47 16.64 14.59
C LYS A 204 6.97 16.56 14.36
N ILE A 205 6.46 15.42 13.89
CA ILE A 205 5.06 15.30 13.43
C ILE A 205 4.16 14.50 14.36
N GLU A 206 4.68 13.51 15.08
CA GLU A 206 3.88 12.68 16.01
C GLU A 206 3.63 13.44 17.31
N ASP A 207 2.49 13.19 17.95
CA ASP A 207 2.24 13.68 19.32
C ASP A 207 3.12 12.96 20.35
N ASP A 208 3.29 11.65 20.19
CA ASP A 208 4.28 10.86 20.93
C ASP A 208 5.13 10.03 19.95
N PRO A 209 6.41 10.40 19.74
CA PRO A 209 7.30 9.67 18.82
C PRO A 209 7.58 8.22 19.23
N SER A 210 7.38 7.86 20.50
CA SER A 210 7.60 6.51 21.02
C SER A 210 6.39 5.59 20.79
N THR A 211 5.20 6.17 20.62
CA THR A 211 3.95 5.47 20.27
C THR A 211 3.33 6.05 19.00
N PRO A 212 4.03 5.91 17.84
CA PRO A 212 3.64 6.61 16.63
C PRO A 212 2.27 6.14 16.12
N ARG A 213 1.46 7.09 15.67
CA ARG A 213 0.14 6.83 15.08
C ARG A 213 0.10 7.15 13.58
N LEU A 214 0.94 8.09 13.14
CA LEU A 214 0.98 8.54 11.75
C LEU A 214 1.90 7.65 10.91
N ILE A 215 3.18 7.55 11.26
CA ILE A 215 4.13 6.69 10.55
C ILE A 215 4.28 5.41 11.34
N LEU A 216 3.65 4.33 10.88
CA LEU A 216 3.68 3.01 11.50
C LEU A 216 4.93 2.23 11.05
N THR A 217 5.51 1.46 11.98
CA THR A 217 6.61 0.54 11.67
C THR A 217 6.02 -0.81 11.27
N GLU A 218 6.39 -1.31 10.09
CA GLU A 218 6.15 -2.70 9.69
C GLU A 218 7.44 -3.47 9.94
N SER A 219 7.50 -4.21 11.06
CA SER A 219 8.75 -4.82 11.54
C SER A 219 9.43 -5.66 10.46
N GLY A 220 10.72 -5.40 10.24
CA GLY A 220 11.53 -6.08 9.23
C GLY A 220 11.25 -5.68 7.77
N ILE A 221 10.06 -5.15 7.47
CA ILE A 221 9.61 -4.81 6.13
C ILE A 221 9.90 -3.35 5.78
N GLY A 222 9.48 -2.41 6.63
CA GLY A 222 9.60 -0.98 6.37
C GLY A 222 8.61 -0.12 7.15
N TYR A 223 7.94 0.79 6.45
CA TYR A 223 7.07 1.80 7.07
C TYR A 223 5.80 2.04 6.28
N ARG A 224 4.76 2.50 6.96
CA ARG A 224 3.48 2.91 6.37
C ARG A 224 3.03 4.22 6.99
N LEU A 225 2.53 5.14 6.18
CA LEU A 225 1.75 6.27 6.69
C LEU A 225 0.31 5.81 6.90
N SER A 226 -0.29 6.05 8.07
CA SER A 226 -1.71 5.83 8.28
C SER A 226 -2.51 6.58 7.21
N GLY A 227 -3.64 5.99 6.79
CA GLY A 227 -4.56 6.67 5.88
C GLY A 227 -5.05 7.99 6.47
N GLU A 228 -5.66 8.83 5.62
CA GLU A 228 -6.46 9.94 6.12
C GLU A 228 -7.63 9.35 6.93
N GLU A 229 -7.78 9.79 8.18
CA GLU A 229 -8.99 9.51 8.96
C GLU A 229 -9.99 10.61 8.61
N GLU A 230 -11.19 10.24 8.15
CA GLU A 230 -12.35 11.13 8.03
C GLU A 230 -12.84 11.59 9.41
#